data_AF-A0A2G9MX74-F1
#
_entry.id   AF-A0A2G9MX74-F1
#
_cell.length_a   1.000
_cell.length_b   1.000
_cell.length_c   1.000
_cell.angle_alpha   90.00
_cell.angle_beta   90.00
_cell.angle_gamma   90.00
#
_symmetry.space_group_name_H-M   'P 1'
#
loop_
_entity.id
_entity.type
_entity.pdbx_description
1 polymer ?
#
loop_
_entity_poly.entity_id
_entity_poly.type
_entity_poly.pdbx_seq_one_letter_code
_entity_poly.pdbx_strand_id
1 'polypeptide(L)'
;MGLFGAKEDSEDMMHNAMSLLEKNQPKGAIPIFTKILKQDPKNISALYNKGLALNQIRKYSDAVTCFDLLLEINPKDAAAINNKGI
;
A
#
# COMPACT_ATOMS: atom_id res chain seq x y z
N MET A 1 -4.98 4.81 -30.88
CA MET A 1 -5.97 5.08 -29.82
C MET A 1 -5.36 4.66 -28.50
N GLY A 2 -5.02 5.63 -27.66
CA GLY A 2 -4.11 5.46 -26.52
C GLY A 2 -4.78 4.81 -25.30
N LEU A 3 -4.17 3.74 -24.81
CA LEU A 3 -4.45 3.11 -23.52
C LEU A 3 -3.29 3.39 -22.54
N PHE A 4 -2.86 4.65 -22.43
CA PHE A 4 -1.73 5.03 -21.57
C PHE A 4 -2.10 5.94 -20.39
N GLY A 5 -3.33 6.48 -20.33
CA GLY A 5 -3.68 7.50 -19.33
C GLY A 5 -4.01 7.03 -17.90
N ALA A 6 -4.03 5.72 -17.61
CA ALA A 6 -4.41 5.23 -16.27
C ALA A 6 -3.26 4.51 -15.52
N LYS A 7 -2.23 4.04 -16.23
CA LYS A 7 -1.08 3.37 -15.62
C LYS A 7 0.01 4.35 -15.17
N GLU A 8 0.24 5.42 -15.94
CA GLU A 8 1.25 6.44 -15.63
C GLU A 8 0.99 7.12 -14.27
N ASP A 9 -0.26 7.50 -13.97
CA ASP A 9 -0.59 8.14 -12.69
C ASP A 9 -0.31 7.25 -11.47
N SER A 10 -0.60 5.94 -11.56
CA SER A 10 -0.43 5.01 -10.45
C SER A 10 1.04 4.70 -10.15
N GLU A 11 1.88 4.58 -11.19
CA GLU A 11 3.31 4.34 -11.03
C GLU A 11 4.02 5.57 -10.44
N ASP A 12 3.68 6.77 -10.90
CA ASP A 12 4.20 8.03 -10.34
C ASP A 12 3.74 8.25 -8.89
N MET A 13 2.46 7.96 -8.59
CA MET A 13 1.95 7.97 -7.22
C MET A 13 2.70 6.96 -6.34
N MET A 14 3.02 5.77 -6.86
CA MET A 14 3.75 4.75 -6.11
C MET A 14 5.16 5.23 -5.77
N HIS A 15 5.90 5.77 -6.75
CA HIS A 15 7.23 6.33 -6.51
C HIS A 15 7.22 7.46 -5.48
N ASN A 16 6.25 8.37 -5.58
CA ASN A 16 6.07 9.47 -4.61
C ASN A 16 5.82 8.93 -3.19
N ALA A 17 4.87 7.99 -3.04
CA ALA A 17 4.55 7.39 -1.76
C ALA A 17 5.75 6.66 -1.14
N MET A 18 6.54 5.92 -1.94
CA MET A 18 7.76 5.26 -1.48
C MET A 18 8.82 6.27 -1.04
N SER A 19 9.03 7.35 -1.80
CA SER A 19 9.96 8.42 -1.41
C SER A 19 9.59 9.07 -0.07
N LEU A 20 8.30 9.20 0.23
CA LEU A 20 7.84 9.67 1.54
C LEU A 20 8.14 8.68 2.66
N LEU A 21 8.04 7.36 2.42
CA LEU A 21 8.44 6.35 3.40
C LEU A 21 9.95 6.37 3.67
N GLU A 22 10.77 6.52 2.63
CA GLU A 22 12.23 6.65 2.76
C GLU A 22 12.63 7.87 3.61
N LYS A 23 11.85 8.95 3.52
CA LYS A 23 12.02 10.17 4.33
C LYS A 23 11.41 10.05 5.73
N ASN A 24 10.95 8.86 6.13
CA ASN A 24 10.26 8.63 7.40
C ASN A 24 9.01 9.52 7.57
N GLN A 25 8.26 9.74 6.49
CA GLN A 25 7.01 10.52 6.44
C GLN A 25 5.79 9.64 6.13
N PRO A 26 5.49 8.59 6.93
CA PRO A 26 4.41 7.65 6.66
C PRO A 26 3.03 8.29 6.59
N LYS A 27 2.78 9.35 7.37
CA LYS A 27 1.51 10.11 7.33
C LYS A 27 1.25 10.73 5.96
N GLY A 28 2.29 11.11 5.23
CA GLY A 28 2.18 11.66 3.87
C GLY A 28 1.96 10.57 2.81
N ALA A 29 2.53 9.38 3.00
CA ALA A 29 2.42 8.27 2.06
C ALA A 29 1.04 7.59 2.06
N ILE A 30 0.42 7.43 3.24
CA ILE A 30 -0.89 6.78 3.42
C ILE A 30 -2.00 7.32 2.48
N PRO A 31 -2.23 8.64 2.35
CA PRO A 31 -3.25 9.14 1.44
C PRO A 31 -2.94 8.86 -0.03
N ILE A 32 -1.67 8.76 -0.42
CA ILE A 32 -1.28 8.40 -1.78
C ILE A 32 -1.58 6.93 -2.07
N PHE A 33 -1.19 6.02 -1.16
CA PHE A 33 -1.59 4.60 -1.30
C PHE A 33 -3.11 4.43 -1.32
N THR A 34 -3.84 5.23 -0.55
CA THR A 34 -5.31 5.20 -0.56
C THR A 34 -5.88 5.65 -1.91
N LYS A 35 -5.23 6.59 -2.62
CA LYS A 35 -5.64 6.96 -3.99
C LYS A 35 -5.36 5.83 -4.98
N ILE A 36 -4.18 5.21 -4.90
CA ILE A 36 -3.84 4.03 -5.73
C ILE A 36 -4.88 2.93 -5.53
N LEU A 37 -5.23 2.62 -4.28
CA LEU A 37 -6.21 1.59 -3.93
C LEU A 37 -7.66 1.95 -4.32
N LYS A 38 -7.97 3.22 -4.57
CA LYS A 38 -9.27 3.61 -5.16
C LYS A 38 -9.32 3.31 -6.66
N GLN A 39 -8.18 3.38 -7.35
CA GLN A 39 -8.07 3.06 -8.78
C GLN A 39 -7.96 1.55 -8.99
N ASP A 40 -7.12 0.89 -8.18
CA ASP A 40 -6.94 -0.56 -8.16
C ASP A 40 -6.99 -1.09 -6.72
N PRO A 41 -8.17 -1.49 -6.23
CA PRO A 41 -8.34 -2.05 -4.88
C PRO A 41 -7.53 -3.32 -4.62
N LYS A 42 -7.08 -4.02 -5.68
CA LYS A 42 -6.33 -5.27 -5.57
C LYS A 42 -4.82 -5.08 -5.73
N ASN A 43 -4.35 -3.83 -5.73
CA ASN A 43 -2.93 -3.54 -5.83
C ASN A 43 -2.19 -4.02 -4.56
N ILE A 44 -1.60 -5.22 -4.64
CA ILE A 44 -0.87 -5.88 -3.55
C ILE A 44 0.23 -4.97 -2.99
N SER A 45 1.01 -4.32 -3.85
CA SER A 45 2.10 -3.44 -3.43
C SER A 45 1.59 -2.22 -2.65
N ALA A 46 0.46 -1.64 -3.05
CA ALA A 46 -0.11 -0.49 -2.34
C ALA A 46 -0.75 -0.91 -0.99
N LEU A 47 -1.41 -2.07 -0.92
CA LEU A 47 -1.91 -2.64 0.34
C LEU A 47 -0.76 -2.89 1.31
N TYR A 48 0.31 -3.54 0.84
CA TYR A 48 1.48 -3.85 1.65
C TYR A 48 2.13 -2.59 2.22
N ASN A 49 2.48 -1.63 1.35
CA ASN A 49 3.17 -0.41 1.78
C ASN A 49 2.29 0.50 2.63
N LYS A 50 0.97 0.55 2.39
CA LYS A 50 0.03 1.23 3.28
C LYS A 50 -0.01 0.58 4.66
N GLY A 51 -0.02 -0.75 4.73
CA GLY A 51 0.06 -1.51 5.98
C GLY A 51 1.32 -1.19 6.77
N LEU A 52 2.48 -1.19 6.11
CA LEU A 52 3.76 -0.78 6.73
C LEU A 52 3.73 0.67 7.24
N ALA A 53 3.21 1.60 6.44
CA ALA A 53 3.10 3.01 6.83
C ALA A 53 2.20 3.20 8.06
N LEU A 54 1.08 2.48 8.13
CA LEU A 54 0.16 2.48 9.28
C LEU A 54 0.81 1.87 10.52
N ASN A 55 1.57 0.78 10.36
CA ASN A 55 2.34 0.16 11.43
C ASN A 55 3.37 1.13 12.03
N GLN A 56 4.12 1.86 11.19
CA GLN A 56 5.10 2.87 11.64
C GLN A 56 4.48 3.98 12.49
N ILE A 57 3.21 4.32 12.27
CA ILE A 57 2.47 5.32 13.07
C ILE A 57 1.58 4.70 14.15
N ARG A 58 1.78 3.42 14.48
CA ARG A 58 1.06 2.67 15.52
C ARG A 58 -0.45 2.53 15.27
N LYS A 59 -0.87 2.56 14.01
CA LYS A 59 -2.26 2.27 13.58
C LYS A 59 -2.39 0.79 13.22
N TYR A 60 -2.19 -0.07 14.22
CA TYR A 60 -2.07 -1.51 14.04
C TYR A 60 -3.33 -2.16 13.47
N SER A 61 -4.53 -1.76 13.92
CA SER A 61 -5.80 -2.28 13.40
C SER A 61 -5.91 -2.08 11.89
N ASP A 62 -5.61 -0.87 11.43
CA ASP A 62 -5.74 -0.48 10.03
C ASP A 62 -4.65 -1.17 9.18
N ALA A 63 -3.46 -1.38 9.76
CA ALA A 63 -2.38 -2.12 9.13
C ALA A 63 -2.77 -3.61 8.91
N VAL A 64 -3.32 -4.25 9.95
CA VAL A 64 -3.82 -5.63 9.87
C VAL A 64 -4.90 -5.75 8.79
N THR A 65 -5.83 -4.81 8.71
CA THR A 65 -6.83 -4.80 7.63
C THR A 65 -6.19 -4.75 6.24
N CYS A 66 -5.12 -3.98 6.06
CA CYS A 66 -4.41 -3.94 4.77
C CYS A 66 -3.75 -5.29 4.43
N PHE A 67 -3.14 -5.96 5.41
CA PHE A 67 -2.54 -7.28 5.21
C PHE A 67 -3.59 -8.37 5.01
N ASP A 68 -4.75 -8.28 5.67
CA ASP A 68 -5.87 -9.19 5.45
C ASP A 68 -6.39 -9.12 4.02
N LEU A 69 -6.66 -7.90 3.52
CA LEU A 69 -7.06 -7.70 2.13
C LEU A 69 -6.00 -8.19 1.14
N LEU A 70 -4.72 -8.02 1.46
CA LEU A 70 -3.63 -8.54 0.63
C LEU A 70 -3.67 -10.07 0.59
N LEU A 71 -3.85 -10.73 1.74
CA LEU A 71 -3.92 -12.19 1.85
C LEU A 71 -5.19 -12.78 1.22
N GLU A 72 -6.29 -12.03 1.15
CA GLU A 72 -7.46 -12.44 0.35
C GLU A 72 -7.13 -12.53 -1.15
N ILE A 73 -6.18 -11.71 -1.64
CA ILE A 73 -5.76 -11.69 -3.05
C ILE A 73 -4.62 -12.70 -3.30
N ASN A 74 -3.63 -12.72 -2.40
CA ASN A 74 -2.49 -13.63 -2.43
C ASN A 74 -2.33 -14.35 -1.07
N PRO A 75 -3.04 -15.47 -0.85
CA PRO A 75 -3.06 -16.16 0.45
C PRO A 75 -1.70 -16.72 0.92
N LYS A 76 -0.72 -16.81 0.02
CA LYS A 76 0.62 -17.36 0.30
C LYS A 76 1.69 -16.28 0.40
N ASP A 77 1.31 -15.00 0.48
CA ASP A 77 2.26 -13.91 0.62
C ASP A 77 2.95 -13.96 2.00
N ALA A 78 4.18 -14.46 2.01
CA ALA A 78 4.95 -14.64 3.24
C ALA A 78 5.21 -13.31 3.97
N ALA A 79 5.38 -12.20 3.22
CA ALA A 79 5.63 -10.90 3.81
C ALA A 79 4.39 -10.38 4.53
N ALA A 80 3.20 -10.52 3.95
CA ALA A 80 1.95 -10.13 4.59
C ALA A 80 1.62 -11.01 5.81
N ILE A 81 1.85 -12.33 5.74
CA ILE A 81 1.69 -13.23 6.89
C ILE A 81 2.58 -12.78 8.06
N ASN A 82 3.86 -12.50 7.78
CA ASN A 82 4.81 -12.09 8.81
C ASN A 82 4.42 -10.75 9.44
N ASN A 83 4.04 -9.76 8.63
CA ASN A 83 3.68 -8.43 9.12
C ASN A 83 2.30 -8.35 9.82
N LYS A 84 1.40 -9.31 9.58
CA LYS A 84 0.14 -9.44 10.34
C LYS A 84 0.37 -9.93 11.78
N GLY A 85 1.47 -10.65 12.02
CA GLY A 85 1.82 -11.21 13.33
C GLY A 85 2.61 -10.28 14.26
N ILE A 86 2.87 -9.03 13.85
CA ILE A 86 3.62 -8.00 14.61
C ILE A 86 2.64 -7.09 15.34
#